data_AF-A0A5K1FS72-F1
#
_entry.id   AF-A0A5K1FS72-F1
#
_cell.length_a   1.000
_cell.length_b   1.000
_cell.length_c   1.000
_cell.angle_alpha   90.00
_cell.angle_beta   90.00
_cell.angle_gamma   90.00
#
_symmetry.space_group_name_H-M   'P 1'
#
loop_
_entity.id
_entity.type
_entity.pdbx_description
1 polymer ?
#
loop_
_entity_poly.entity_id
_entity_poly.type
_entity_poly.pdbx_seq_one_letter_code
_entity_poly.pdbx_strand_id
1 'polypeptide(L)' 'IPCVGIIMGSDSDLPVMKDAAMVLESFNVPYEVSLP' A
#
# COMPACT_ATOMS: atom_id res chain seq x y z
N ILE A 1 -10.17 -12.37 -6.26
CA ILE A 1 -10.42 -11.00 -5.79
C ILE A 1 -9.24 -10.16 -6.29
N PRO A 2 -9.42 -9.00 -6.93
CA PRO A 2 -8.30 -8.17 -7.38
C PRO A 2 -7.48 -7.69 -6.17
N CYS A 3 -6.15 -7.67 -6.30
CA CYS A 3 -5.19 -7.22 -5.29
C CYS A 3 -4.44 -5.99 -5.81
N VAL A 4 -4.15 -5.02 -4.95
CA VAL A 4 -3.42 -3.79 -5.29
C VAL A 4 -1.98 -3.88 -4.77
N GLY A 5 -1.00 -3.66 -5.63
CA GLY A 5 0.40 -3.53 -5.23
C GLY A 5 0.77 -2.07 -4.92
N ILE A 6 1.31 -1.83 -3.74
CA ILE A 6 1.89 -0.54 -3.33
C ILE A 6 3.42 -0.67 -3.41
N ILE A 7 4.01 -0.01 -4.41
CA ILE A 7 5.46 0.03 -4.61
C ILE A 7 5.97 1.38 -4.14
N MET A 8 7.06 1.37 -3.37
CA MET A 8 7.73 2.59 -2.92
C MET A 8 9.22 2.55 -3.21
N GLY A 9 9.85 3.72 -3.33
CA GLY A 9 11.27 3.83 -3.71
C GLY A 9 12.24 3.69 -2.53
N SER A 10 11.75 3.91 -1.31
CA SER A 10 12.54 3.90 -0.10
C SER A 10 11.69 3.67 1.16
N ASP A 11 12.32 3.24 2.25
CA ASP A 11 11.65 3.15 3.56
C ASP A 11 11.15 4.51 4.08
N SER A 12 11.80 5.60 3.66
CA SER A 12 11.34 6.96 3.98
C SER A 12 9.97 7.30 3.38
N ASP A 13 9.51 6.57 2.37
CA ASP A 13 8.19 6.75 1.76
C ASP A 13 7.08 6.02 2.52
N LEU A 14 7.43 5.10 3.43
CA LEU A 14 6.48 4.28 4.19
C LEU A 14 5.43 5.09 4.97
N PRO A 15 5.74 6.24 5.61
CA PRO A 15 4.73 7.07 6.25
C PRO A 15 3.67 7.58 5.27
N VAL A 16 4.05 7.91 4.04
CA VAL A 16 3.13 8.38 2.99
C VAL A 16 2.32 7.21 2.43
N MET A 17 2.94 6.05 2.24
CA MET A 17 2.28 4.86 1.70
C MET A 17 1.26 4.22 2.65
N LYS A 18 1.36 4.49 3.96
CA LYS A 18 0.36 4.07 4.95
C LYS A 18 -1.02 4.65 4.67
N ASP A 19 -1.10 5.89 4.18
CA ASP A 19 -2.39 6.51 3.86
C ASP A 19 -3.11 5.75 2.72
N ALA A 20 -2.35 5.29 1.71
CA ALA A 20 -2.89 4.47 0.64
C ALA A 20 -3.38 3.10 1.16
N ALA A 21 -2.61 2.44 2.03
CA ALA A 21 -3.00 1.20 2.67
C ALA A 21 -4.28 1.34 3.50
N MET A 22 -4.40 2.41 4.31
CA MET A 22 -5.58 2.68 5.13
C MET A 22 -6.85 2.85 4.29
N VAL A 23 -6.76 3.50 3.13
CA VAL A 23 -7.88 3.63 2.20
C VAL A 23 -8.30 2.25 1.66
N LEU A 24 -7.36 1.41 1.26
CA LEU A 24 -7.64 0.06 0.77
C LEU A 24 -8.28 -0.82 1.85
N GLU A 25 -7.82 -0.74 3.10
CA GLU A 25 -8.44 -1.41 4.25
C GLU A 25 -9.88 -0.96 4.47
N SER A 26 -10.16 0.34 4.38
CA SER A 26 -11.51 0.88 4.57
C SER A 26 -12.52 0.33 3.56
N PHE A 27 -12.04 -0.04 2.36
CA PHE A 27 -12.84 -0.65 1.29
C PHE A 27 -12.79 -2.18 1.28
N ASN A 28 -12.11 -2.82 2.24
CA ASN A 28 -11.82 -4.26 2.25
C ASN A 28 -11.16 -4.75 0.94
N VAL A 29 -10.29 -3.93 0.36
CA VAL A 29 -9.51 -4.29 -0.83
C VAL A 29 -8.17 -4.89 -0.38
N PRO A 30 -7.83 -6.13 -0.78
CA PRO A 30 -6.55 -6.72 -0.44
C PRO A 30 -5.41 -5.99 -1.16
N TYR A 31 -4.29 -5.84 -0.46
CA TYR A 31 -3.12 -5.14 -0.96
C TYR A 31 -1.82 -5.79 -0.49
N GLU A 32 -0.74 -5.52 -1.21
CA GLU A 32 0.62 -5.89 -0.84
C GLU A 32 1.53 -4.66 -0.92
N VAL A 33 2.59 -4.67 -0.12
CA VAL A 33 3.56 -3.57 -0.05
C VAL A 33 4.94 -4.14 -0.34
N SER A 34 5.64 -3.55 -1.30
CA SER A 34 6.97 -3.99 -1.70
C SER A 34 7.89 -2.83 -2.05
N LEU A 35 9.19 -3.04 -1.84
CA LEU A 35 10.25 -2.27 -2.48
C LEU A 35 10.60 -2.96 -3.82
N PRO A 36 11.02 -2.23 -4.86
CA PRO A 36 11.63 -2.83 -6.04
C PRO A 36 12.93 -3.58 -5.70
#